data_AF-D3ACY9-F1
#
_entry.id   AF-D3ACY9-F1
#
_cell.length_a   1.000
_cell.length_b   1.000
_cell.length_c   1.000
_cell.angle_alpha   90.00
_cell.angle_beta   90.00
_cell.angle_gamma   90.00
#
_symmetry.space_group_name_H-M   'P 1'
#
loop_
_entity.id
_entity.type
_entity.pdbx_description
1 polymer ?
#
loop_
_entity_poly.entity_id
_entity_poly.type
_entity_poly.pdbx_seq_one_letter_code
_entity_poly.pdbx_strand_id
1 'polypeptide(L)'
;EFLRQFKGYETTYDQDICYNITPKDITDRYDFCIFKYDTSCGSFLSYDKEVYPLGIWFGGYGVTSFAVSDLNQDGYFELFFTYSWGSGAHRSLVGYFDSATKETILPDFIYWGNDMVLNTDSNGILGIYHADCDIESFVDIEMEAKDRLASIVWESQEISVVEETE
;
A
#
# COMPACT_ATOMS: atom_id res chain seq x y z
N GLU A 1 4.70 4.18 -20.71
CA GLU A 1 3.56 3.33 -21.14
C GLU A 1 2.38 3.43 -20.15
N PHE A 2 2.64 3.44 -18.83
CA PHE A 2 1.69 3.76 -17.76
C PHE A 2 0.79 4.98 -18.03
N LEU A 3 1.35 6.17 -18.25
CA LEU A 3 0.58 7.39 -18.58
C LEU A 3 -0.26 7.30 -19.87
N ARG A 4 0.00 6.33 -20.74
CA ARG A 4 -0.80 6.09 -21.96
C ARG A 4 -2.00 5.16 -21.69
N GLN A 5 -1.89 4.30 -20.68
CA GLN A 5 -2.94 3.37 -20.23
C GLN A 5 -3.86 4.05 -19.20
N PHE A 6 -3.30 4.90 -18.33
CA PHE A 6 -4.06 5.62 -17.32
C PHE A 6 -4.64 6.94 -17.87
N LYS A 7 -5.68 6.84 -18.69
CA LYS A 7 -6.48 8.00 -19.14
C LYS A 7 -7.55 8.44 -18.14
N GLY A 8 -7.64 7.77 -16.99
CA GLY A 8 -8.75 7.90 -16.05
C GLY A 8 -8.51 8.90 -14.90
N TYR A 9 -7.29 9.39 -14.74
CA TYR A 9 -6.94 10.32 -13.67
C TYR A 9 -6.05 11.42 -14.19
N GLU A 10 -6.59 12.62 -14.21
CA GLU A 10 -5.83 13.85 -14.26
C GLU A 10 -5.95 14.49 -12.87
N THR A 11 -4.80 14.70 -12.25
CA THR A 11 -4.69 15.49 -11.03
C THR A 11 -5.12 16.94 -11.29
N THR A 12 -5.76 17.57 -10.31
CA THR A 12 -6.18 18.97 -10.38
C THR A 12 -5.06 19.95 -10.01
N TYR A 13 -3.90 19.44 -9.61
CA TYR A 13 -2.75 20.24 -9.24
C TYR A 13 -1.88 20.54 -10.46
N ASP A 14 -1.48 21.81 -10.59
CA ASP A 14 -0.53 22.21 -11.62
C ASP A 14 0.83 21.54 -11.36
N GLN A 15 1.42 20.93 -12.39
CA GLN A 15 2.76 20.32 -12.34
C GLN A 15 2.92 19.11 -11.40
N ASP A 16 1.85 18.41 -11.05
CA ASP A 16 1.95 17.20 -10.23
C ASP A 16 2.54 16.03 -11.05
N ILE A 17 3.75 15.60 -10.66
CA ILE A 17 4.58 14.66 -11.42
C ILE A 17 4.36 13.26 -10.88
N CYS A 18 4.15 12.31 -11.80
CA CYS A 18 4.02 10.91 -11.46
C CYS A 18 5.37 10.19 -11.52
N TYR A 19 5.76 9.54 -10.42
CA TYR A 19 7.00 8.77 -10.29
C TYR A 19 6.68 7.27 -10.18
N ASN A 20 7.59 6.44 -10.71
CA ASN A 20 7.62 5.03 -10.35
C ASN A 20 8.35 4.90 -9.02
N ILE A 21 7.64 4.51 -7.96
CA ILE A 21 8.17 4.37 -6.60
C ILE A 21 8.42 2.89 -6.24
N THR A 22 8.37 1.99 -7.22
CA THR A 22 8.51 0.56 -6.98
C THR A 22 9.95 0.20 -6.60
N PRO A 23 10.17 -0.52 -5.49
CA PRO A 23 11.42 -1.21 -5.26
C PRO A 23 11.75 -2.17 -6.42
N LYS A 24 12.98 -2.11 -6.96
CA LYS A 24 13.36 -2.86 -8.17
C LYS A 24 13.02 -4.36 -8.09
N ASP A 25 13.26 -4.97 -6.94
CA ASP A 25 13.01 -6.40 -6.69
C ASP A 25 11.53 -6.78 -6.82
N ILE A 26 10.61 -5.86 -6.54
CA ILE A 26 9.17 -6.12 -6.69
C ILE A 26 8.80 -6.22 -8.17
N THR A 27 9.29 -5.31 -9.01
CA THR A 27 9.06 -5.39 -10.46
C THR A 27 9.71 -6.62 -11.07
N ASP A 28 10.97 -6.91 -10.74
CA ASP A 28 11.70 -8.01 -11.35
C ASP A 28 11.10 -9.40 -11.03
N ARG A 29 10.46 -9.55 -9.86
CA ARG A 29 9.94 -10.85 -9.39
C ARG A 29 8.46 -11.04 -9.62
N TYR A 30 7.69 -9.96 -9.59
CA TYR A 30 6.22 -10.02 -9.53
C TYR A 30 5.54 -9.18 -10.61
N ASP A 31 6.30 -8.49 -11.48
CA ASP A 31 5.81 -7.60 -12.53
C ASP A 31 4.95 -6.41 -12.04
N PHE A 32 4.84 -6.20 -10.73
CA PHE A 32 4.16 -5.04 -10.16
C PHE A 32 4.97 -3.76 -10.41
N CYS A 33 4.28 -2.70 -10.83
CA CYS A 33 4.85 -1.35 -10.92
C CYS A 33 3.92 -0.36 -10.22
N ILE A 34 4.35 0.17 -9.09
CA ILE A 34 3.65 1.18 -8.30
C ILE A 34 4.09 2.58 -8.72
N PHE A 35 3.10 3.42 -8.98
CA PHE A 35 3.26 4.81 -9.37
C PHE A 35 2.59 5.73 -8.36
N LYS A 36 3.23 6.86 -8.08
CA LYS A 36 2.72 7.86 -7.15
C LYS A 36 2.95 9.27 -7.65
N TYR A 37 1.95 10.12 -7.47
CA TYR A 37 2.00 11.55 -7.76
C TYR A 37 2.61 12.30 -6.57
N ASP A 38 3.56 13.20 -6.84
CA ASP A 38 4.37 13.89 -5.83
C ASP A 38 3.66 15.03 -5.10
N THR A 39 2.52 15.48 -5.61
CA THR A 39 1.73 16.56 -5.02
C THR A 39 0.37 16.07 -4.55
N SER A 40 -0.35 15.32 -5.39
CA SER A 40 -1.67 14.80 -5.00
C SER A 40 -1.61 13.57 -4.12
N CYS A 41 -0.48 12.87 -4.03
CA CYS A 41 -0.32 11.56 -3.38
C CYS A 41 -1.12 10.42 -4.06
N GLY A 42 -1.75 10.68 -5.21
CA GLY A 42 -2.46 9.66 -5.99
C GLY A 42 -1.56 8.47 -6.26
N SER A 43 -1.98 7.28 -5.81
CA SER A 43 -1.14 6.08 -5.80
C SER A 43 -1.82 4.96 -6.58
N PHE A 44 -1.09 4.33 -7.49
CA PHE A 44 -1.63 3.41 -8.48
C PHE A 44 -0.70 2.23 -8.72
N LEU A 45 -1.27 1.04 -8.85
CA LEU A 45 -0.58 -0.14 -9.33
C LEU A 45 -0.80 -0.28 -10.83
N SER A 46 0.27 -0.51 -11.58
CA SER A 46 0.22 -1.07 -12.93
C SER A 46 0.57 -2.55 -12.86
N TYR A 47 -0.34 -3.39 -13.32
CA TYR A 47 -0.17 -4.84 -13.40
C TYR A 47 -0.94 -5.39 -14.59
N ASP A 48 -0.35 -6.33 -15.33
CA ASP A 48 -0.92 -6.94 -16.54
C ASP A 48 -1.56 -5.92 -17.52
N LYS A 49 -0.85 -4.80 -17.76
CA LYS A 49 -1.24 -3.68 -18.64
C LYS A 49 -2.53 -2.93 -18.24
N GLU A 50 -3.01 -3.17 -17.02
CA GLU A 50 -4.10 -2.43 -16.39
C GLU A 50 -3.56 -1.57 -15.24
N VAL A 51 -4.41 -0.67 -14.74
CA VAL A 51 -4.07 0.25 -13.66
C VAL A 51 -5.15 0.20 -12.58
N TYR A 52 -4.73 0.04 -11.33
CA TYR A 52 -5.58 -0.12 -10.15
C TYR A 52 -5.25 0.95 -9.12
N PRO A 53 -6.23 1.66 -8.53
CA PRO A 53 -5.98 2.59 -7.44
C PRO A 53 -5.59 1.85 -6.16
N LEU A 54 -4.60 2.37 -5.44
CA LEU A 54 -4.13 1.84 -4.17
C LEU A 54 -4.63 2.71 -3.01
N GLY A 55 -5.93 2.62 -2.74
CA GLY A 55 -6.58 3.36 -1.65
C GLY A 55 -6.85 4.83 -1.95
N ILE A 56 -7.37 5.53 -0.94
CA ILE A 56 -7.65 6.98 -0.97
C ILE A 56 -6.41 7.71 -0.46
N TRP A 57 -6.14 8.91 -0.98
CA TRP A 57 -4.94 9.69 -0.62
C TRP A 57 -5.25 11.11 -0.10
N PHE A 58 -6.45 11.63 -0.34
CA PHE A 58 -6.75 13.04 -0.13
C PHE A 58 -6.51 13.49 1.33
N GLY A 59 -5.60 14.45 1.52
CA GLY A 59 -5.25 15.03 2.82
C GLY A 59 -4.32 14.17 3.69
N GLY A 60 -3.80 13.06 3.19
CA GLY A 60 -2.74 12.28 3.83
C GLY A 60 -1.61 11.99 2.86
N TYR A 61 -0.90 10.89 3.06
CA TYR A 61 0.30 10.58 2.29
C TYR A 61 0.04 9.64 1.12
N GLY A 62 -1.19 9.19 0.87
CA GLY A 62 -1.43 8.12 -0.08
C GLY A 62 -0.72 6.85 0.37
N VAL A 63 -0.22 6.02 -0.55
CA VAL A 63 0.48 4.79 -0.15
C VAL A 63 1.84 5.09 0.48
N THR A 64 2.18 4.42 1.58
CA THR A 64 3.38 4.64 2.38
C THR A 64 4.28 3.41 2.53
N SER A 65 3.75 2.19 2.42
CA SER A 65 4.57 0.97 2.46
C SER A 65 3.99 -0.17 1.64
N PHE A 66 4.83 -1.15 1.31
CA PHE A 66 4.46 -2.30 0.48
C PHE A 66 5.08 -3.60 0.99
N ALA A 67 4.38 -4.71 0.80
CA ALA A 67 4.93 -6.06 0.92
C ALA A 67 4.29 -6.96 -0.15
N VAL A 68 5.00 -8.01 -0.57
CA VAL A 68 4.48 -8.99 -1.53
C VAL A 68 4.59 -10.37 -0.93
N SER A 69 3.49 -11.12 -0.96
CA SER A 69 3.43 -12.51 -0.49
C SER A 69 2.34 -13.25 -1.25
N ASP A 70 2.53 -14.54 -1.49
CA ASP A 70 1.44 -15.48 -1.81
C ASP A 70 0.94 -16.01 -0.46
N LEU A 71 0.10 -15.21 0.21
CA LEU A 71 -0.34 -15.49 1.58
C LEU A 71 -1.40 -16.59 1.59
N ASN A 72 -2.27 -16.62 0.58
CA ASN A 72 -3.36 -17.58 0.46
C ASN A 72 -2.91 -18.95 -0.14
N GLN A 73 -1.69 -19.03 -0.68
CA GLN A 73 -1.07 -20.21 -1.29
C GLN A 73 -1.78 -20.72 -2.54
N ASP A 74 -2.40 -19.84 -3.33
CA ASP A 74 -3.03 -20.17 -4.60
C ASP A 74 -2.07 -20.12 -5.80
N GLY A 75 -0.81 -19.70 -5.58
CA GLY A 75 0.24 -19.58 -6.58
C GLY A 75 0.28 -18.23 -7.30
N TYR A 76 -0.60 -17.29 -6.94
CA TYR A 76 -0.56 -15.89 -7.32
C TYR A 76 -0.13 -15.04 -6.12
N PHE A 77 0.43 -13.87 -6.38
CA PHE A 77 0.94 -13.00 -5.32
C PHE A 77 -0.07 -11.91 -4.98
N GLU A 78 -0.19 -11.61 -3.69
CA GLU A 78 -0.81 -10.38 -3.21
C GLU A 78 0.22 -9.27 -3.03
N LEU A 79 -0.10 -8.06 -3.50
CA LEU A 79 0.60 -6.84 -3.13
C LEU A 79 -0.13 -6.19 -1.96
N PHE A 80 0.43 -6.30 -0.77
CA PHE A 80 -0.02 -5.59 0.43
C PHE A 80 0.52 -4.17 0.43
N PHE A 81 -0.26 -3.23 0.94
CA PHE A 81 0.14 -1.84 1.09
C PHE A 81 -0.52 -1.17 2.28
N THR A 82 0.18 -0.21 2.91
CA THR A 82 -0.44 0.75 3.83
C THR A 82 -0.62 2.08 3.14
N TYR A 83 -1.69 2.80 3.47
CA TYR A 83 -1.95 4.11 2.89
C TYR A 83 -2.65 5.03 3.90
N SER A 84 -2.45 6.34 3.75
CA SER A 84 -3.09 7.31 4.62
C SER A 84 -3.78 8.47 3.90
N TRP A 85 -4.85 8.95 4.53
CA TRP A 85 -5.67 10.05 4.05
C TRP A 85 -6.38 10.79 5.21
N GLY A 86 -6.86 11.99 4.92
CA GLY A 86 -7.70 12.78 5.81
C GLY A 86 -7.21 14.21 6.03
N SER A 87 -7.94 15.19 5.51
CA SER A 87 -7.65 16.63 5.65
C SER A 87 -7.99 17.21 7.05
N GLY A 88 -7.82 16.42 8.10
CA GLY A 88 -8.18 16.77 9.49
C GLY A 88 -7.94 15.60 10.44
N ALA A 89 -8.86 14.63 10.45
CA ALA A 89 -8.62 13.38 11.17
C ALA A 89 -7.82 12.42 10.28
N HIS A 90 -6.51 12.36 10.51
CA HIS A 90 -5.59 11.47 9.79
C HIS A 90 -5.94 10.00 10.06
N ARG A 91 -5.96 9.19 8.99
CA ARG A 91 -6.24 7.76 9.04
C ARG A 91 -5.19 7.05 8.22
N SER A 92 -4.58 6.05 8.81
CA SER A 92 -3.80 5.04 8.11
C SER A 92 -4.59 3.75 8.04
N LEU A 93 -4.56 3.09 6.88
CA LEU A 93 -5.25 1.84 6.59
C LEU A 93 -4.31 0.89 5.88
N VAL A 94 -4.74 -0.36 5.78
CA VAL A 94 -4.07 -1.41 5.01
C VAL A 94 -4.99 -1.89 3.89
N GLY A 95 -4.40 -2.32 2.79
CA GLY A 95 -5.10 -2.99 1.70
C GLY A 95 -4.20 -4.02 1.05
N TYR A 96 -4.79 -4.84 0.19
CA TYR A 96 -4.02 -5.70 -0.71
C TYR A 96 -4.68 -5.77 -2.08
N PHE A 97 -3.86 -5.91 -3.11
CA PHE A 97 -4.28 -6.27 -4.45
C PHE A 97 -3.97 -7.74 -4.68
N ASP A 98 -4.98 -8.53 -5.03
CA ASP A 98 -4.83 -9.94 -5.39
C ASP A 98 -4.65 -10.05 -6.92
N SER A 99 -3.51 -10.63 -7.35
CA SER A 99 -3.20 -10.77 -8.77
C SER A 99 -3.95 -11.89 -9.49
N ALA A 100 -4.51 -12.87 -8.77
CA ALA A 100 -5.36 -13.91 -9.34
C ALA A 100 -6.71 -13.33 -9.80
N THR A 101 -7.34 -12.53 -8.93
CA THR A 101 -8.67 -11.95 -9.15
C THR A 101 -8.61 -10.55 -9.77
N LYS A 102 -7.47 -9.87 -9.64
CA LYS A 102 -7.27 -8.46 -10.02
C LYS A 102 -8.15 -7.50 -9.25
N GLU A 103 -8.44 -7.83 -8.00
CA GLU A 103 -9.27 -7.02 -7.10
C GLU A 103 -8.42 -6.40 -5.98
N THR A 104 -8.78 -5.17 -5.59
CA THR A 104 -8.22 -4.51 -4.41
C THR A 104 -9.18 -4.69 -3.25
N ILE A 105 -8.72 -5.31 -2.18
CA ILE A 105 -9.46 -5.53 -0.94
C ILE A 105 -8.90 -4.62 0.16
N LEU A 106 -9.81 -3.97 0.88
CA LEU A 106 -9.49 -3.04 1.97
C LEU A 106 -10.11 -3.58 3.26
N PRO A 107 -9.34 -4.31 4.10
CA PRO A 107 -9.79 -4.74 5.42
C PRO A 107 -10.26 -3.56 6.27
N ASP A 108 -11.26 -3.80 7.14
CA ASP A 108 -11.75 -2.79 8.08
C ASP A 108 -10.81 -2.66 9.29
N PHE A 109 -9.63 -2.10 9.03
CA PHE A 109 -8.61 -1.82 10.03
C PHE A 109 -8.09 -0.38 9.85
N ILE A 110 -8.41 0.48 10.81
CA ILE A 110 -8.10 1.91 10.76
C ILE A 110 -7.22 2.27 11.96
N TYR A 111 -6.06 2.84 11.68
CA TYR A 111 -5.19 3.42 12.68
C TYR A 111 -5.27 4.94 12.64
N TRP A 112 -5.72 5.51 13.76
CA TRP A 112 -6.07 6.93 13.84
C TRP A 112 -4.90 7.79 14.30
N GLY A 113 -4.73 8.93 13.65
CA GLY A 113 -3.79 9.98 14.05
C GLY A 113 -2.31 9.69 13.80
N ASN A 114 -1.97 8.50 13.31
CA ASN A 114 -0.60 8.05 13.04
C ASN A 114 -0.58 7.18 11.77
N ASP A 115 0.62 6.87 11.27
CA ASP A 115 0.81 5.99 10.12
C ASP A 115 1.24 4.58 10.52
N MET A 116 1.09 3.67 9.55
CA MET A 116 1.45 2.26 9.70
C MET A 116 2.43 1.85 8.62
N VAL A 117 3.26 0.86 8.95
CA VAL A 117 4.19 0.23 8.02
C VAL A 117 4.03 -1.29 8.07
N LEU A 118 4.15 -1.92 6.90
CA LEU A 118 4.22 -3.37 6.79
C LEU A 118 5.63 -3.85 7.15
N ASN A 119 5.72 -4.88 7.97
CA ASN A 119 7.00 -5.55 8.25
C ASN A 119 6.77 -7.03 8.54
N THR A 120 7.83 -7.83 8.42
CA THR A 120 7.80 -9.25 8.72
C THR A 120 8.50 -9.49 10.05
N ASP A 121 7.88 -10.29 10.92
CA ASP A 121 8.49 -10.66 12.20
C ASP A 121 9.64 -11.69 12.04
N SER A 122 10.28 -12.07 13.15
CA SER A 122 11.37 -13.05 13.14
C SER A 122 10.95 -14.46 12.68
N ASN A 123 9.65 -14.76 12.65
CA ASN A 123 9.09 -16.03 12.20
C ASN A 123 8.63 -15.99 10.74
N GLY A 124 8.76 -14.86 10.05
CA GLY A 124 8.31 -14.71 8.68
C GLY A 124 6.84 -14.29 8.54
N ILE A 125 6.17 -13.88 9.62
CA ILE A 125 4.76 -13.50 9.60
C ILE A 125 4.65 -12.01 9.24
N LEU A 126 3.89 -11.71 8.19
CA LEU A 126 3.57 -10.33 7.79
C LEU A 126 2.68 -9.67 8.85
N GLY A 127 3.08 -8.48 9.28
CA GLY A 127 2.36 -7.69 10.27
C GLY A 127 2.27 -6.22 9.91
N ILE A 128 1.42 -5.55 10.66
CA ILE A 128 1.20 -4.11 10.61
C ILE A 128 1.78 -3.50 11.87
N TYR A 129 2.60 -2.47 11.72
CA TYR A 129 3.31 -1.82 12.81
C TYR A 129 3.00 -0.33 12.85
N HIS A 130 3.02 0.25 14.05
CA HIS A 130 3.16 1.70 14.20
C HIS A 130 4.43 2.16 13.51
N ALA A 131 4.38 3.31 12.85
CA ALA A 131 5.51 3.86 12.12
C ALA A 131 5.86 5.28 12.57
N ASP A 132 7.14 5.49 12.88
CA ASP A 132 7.72 6.83 12.83
C ASP A 132 8.03 7.15 11.36
N CYS A 133 7.62 8.33 10.91
CA CYS A 133 7.72 8.75 9.51
C CYS A 133 8.72 9.91 9.39
N ASP A 134 9.70 9.78 8.48
CA ASP A 134 10.48 10.91 7.97
C ASP A 134 10.09 11.17 6.51
N ILE A 135 9.68 12.40 6.20
CA ILE A 135 9.05 12.75 4.93
C ILE A 135 9.91 13.80 4.24
N GLU A 136 10.72 13.38 3.28
CA GLU A 136 11.42 14.30 2.38
C GLU A 136 10.47 14.81 1.29
N SER A 137 9.66 13.92 0.73
CA SER A 137 8.59 14.25 -0.22
C SER A 137 7.49 13.20 -0.19
N PHE A 138 6.35 13.44 -0.87
CA PHE A 138 5.31 12.40 -0.93
C PHE A 138 5.72 11.17 -1.73
N VAL A 139 6.79 11.22 -2.53
CA VAL A 139 7.33 10.03 -3.22
C VAL A 139 8.58 9.46 -2.54
N ASP A 140 9.01 10.08 -1.44
CA ASP A 140 10.19 9.71 -0.67
C ASP A 140 9.89 9.82 0.83
N ILE A 141 9.39 8.71 1.38
CA ILE A 141 8.95 8.59 2.77
C ILE A 141 9.70 7.41 3.39
N GLU A 142 10.51 7.71 4.41
CA GLU A 142 11.13 6.69 5.24
C GLU A 142 10.21 6.34 6.41
N MET A 143 9.99 5.04 6.61
CA MET A 143 9.08 4.50 7.63
C MET A 143 9.85 3.55 8.53
N GLU A 144 9.94 3.85 9.83
CA GLU A 144 10.56 2.97 10.81
C GLU A 144 9.49 2.21 11.62
N ALA A 145 9.48 0.88 11.49
CA ALA A 145 8.56 0.02 12.25
C ALA A 145 8.90 0.03 13.75
N LYS A 146 7.88 0.28 14.58
CA LYS A 146 7.97 0.27 16.05
C LYS A 146 7.15 -0.88 16.63
N ASP A 147 6.06 -0.56 17.31
CA ASP A 147 5.20 -1.52 17.97
C ASP A 147 4.29 -2.23 16.95
N ARG A 148 4.17 -3.55 17.08
CA ARG A 148 3.24 -4.33 16.26
C ARG A 148 1.80 -4.02 16.68
N LEU A 149 0.94 -3.77 15.70
CA LEU A 149 -0.48 -3.49 15.90
C LEU A 149 -1.34 -4.72 15.55
N ALA A 150 -0.99 -5.42 14.47
CA ALA A 150 -1.76 -6.55 13.99
C ALA A 150 -0.92 -7.51 13.14
N SER A 151 -1.45 -8.71 12.93
CA SER A 151 -0.96 -9.71 11.97
C SER A 151 -1.86 -9.75 10.75
N ILE A 152 -1.28 -9.98 9.57
CA ILE A 152 -2.03 -10.29 8.34
C ILE A 152 -1.96 -11.79 8.13
N VAL A 153 -3.10 -12.47 8.16
CA VAL A 153 -3.17 -13.94 8.16
C VAL A 153 -4.17 -14.44 7.12
N TRP A 154 -3.92 -15.64 6.61
CA TRP A 154 -4.89 -16.40 5.82
C TRP A 154 -5.66 -17.35 6.76
N GLU A 155 -6.90 -17.01 7.05
CA GLU A 155 -7.76 -17.81 7.94
C GLU A 155 -9.19 -17.84 7.38
N SER A 156 -9.94 -18.90 7.66
CA SER A 156 -11.36 -19.00 7.24
C SER A 156 -11.64 -18.78 5.75
N GLN A 157 -10.65 -19.02 4.87
CA GLN A 157 -10.70 -18.75 3.42
C GLN A 157 -10.75 -17.25 3.05
N GLU A 158 -10.24 -16.38 3.92
CA GLU A 158 -10.05 -14.97 3.62
C GLU A 158 -8.75 -14.43 4.24
N ILE A 159 -8.15 -13.44 3.59
CA ILE A 159 -7.04 -12.70 4.18
C ILE A 159 -7.62 -11.70 5.19
N SER A 160 -7.21 -11.85 6.45
CA SER A 160 -7.72 -11.09 7.58
C SER A 160 -6.62 -10.33 8.31
N VAL A 161 -7.00 -9.21 8.93
CA VAL A 161 -6.15 -8.47 9.86
C VAL A 161 -6.60 -8.81 11.27
N VAL A 162 -5.69 -9.38 12.05
CA VAL A 162 -5.96 -9.81 13.43
C VAL A 162 -5.13 -8.95 14.38
N GLU A 163 -5.84 -8.15 15.18
CA GLU A 163 -5.22 -7.35 16.25
C GLU A 163 -4.57 -8.27 17.28
N GLU A 164 -3.42 -7.84 17.79
CA GLU A 164 -2.80 -8.52 18.93
C GLU A 164 -3.66 -8.26 20.17
N THR A 165 -4.24 -9.31 20.75
CA THR A 165 -4.84 -9.22 22.09
C THR A 165 -3.74 -9.24 23.14
N GLU A 166 -3.68 -8.23 24.00
CA GLU A 166 -2.86 -8.24 25.23
C GLU A 166 -3.12 -9.46 26.12
#